data_AF-A0A1E4TFZ7-F1
#
_entry.id   AF-A0A1E4TFZ7-F1
#
_cell.length_a   1.000
_cell.length_b   1.000
_cell.length_c   1.000
_cell.angle_alpha   90.00
_cell.angle_beta   90.00
_cell.angle_gamma   90.00
#
_symmetry.space_group_name_H-M   'P 1'
#
loop_
_entity.id
_entity.type
_entity.pdbx_description
1 polymer ?
#
loop_
_entity_poly.entity_id
_entity_poly.type
_entity_poly.pdbx_seq_one_letter_code
_entity_poly.pdbx_strand_id
1 'polypeptide(L)'
;MSIKCEICNNEISKYKCPKCFVRYCSVKCFKDHEMNHKSEPETPINRSPEICNEPINTTKDKYEYLLADESVRLRLKSKSLQYHLGMILKILNDDKLTKEKSYEQRKELAVNHFQRLRIGGDIANEEVEEFSQLLLSLMNQ
;
A
#
# COMPACT_ATOMS: atom_id res chain seq x y z
N MET A 1 -9.67 -29.55 20.62
CA MET A 1 -8.24 -29.27 20.83
C MET A 1 -8.10 -27.80 21.24
N SER A 2 -7.54 -27.52 22.41
CA SER A 2 -7.42 -26.13 22.91
C SER A 2 -6.16 -25.48 22.34
N ILE A 3 -6.31 -24.33 21.68
CA ILE A 3 -5.19 -23.61 21.06
C ILE A 3 -4.50 -22.74 22.13
N LYS A 4 -3.20 -22.92 22.31
CA LYS A 4 -2.39 -22.15 23.27
C LYS A 4 -2.13 -20.72 22.76
N CYS A 5 -1.83 -19.82 23.68
CA CYS A 5 -1.42 -18.45 23.41
C CYS A 5 -0.12 -18.45 22.58
N GLU A 6 -0.13 -17.80 21.42
CA GLU A 6 1.02 -17.73 20.51
C GLU A 6 2.10 -16.74 21.00
N ILE A 7 1.85 -16.06 22.12
CA ILE A 7 2.77 -15.07 22.71
C ILE A 7 3.52 -15.68 23.89
N CYS A 8 2.81 -16.29 24.85
CA CYS A 8 3.44 -16.88 26.03
C CYS A 8 3.53 -18.41 26.00
N ASN A 9 2.84 -19.09 25.08
CA ASN A 9 2.75 -20.56 24.95
C ASN A 9 2.38 -21.35 26.23
N ASN A 10 2.00 -20.66 27.30
CA ASN A 10 1.77 -21.24 28.62
C ASN A 10 0.28 -21.48 28.90
N GLU A 11 -0.58 -20.55 28.46
CA GLU A 11 -2.02 -20.59 28.70
C GLU A 11 -2.83 -20.82 27.41
N ILE A 12 -4.09 -21.23 27.55
CA ILE A 12 -5.04 -21.34 26.43
C ILE A 12 -5.38 -19.93 25.93
N SER A 13 -5.37 -19.75 24.62
CA SER A 13 -5.76 -18.49 23.99
C SER A 13 -7.25 -18.19 24.20
N LYS A 14 -7.56 -16.94 24.58
CA LYS A 14 -8.94 -16.46 24.80
C LYS A 14 -9.38 -15.41 23.78
N TYR A 15 -8.41 -14.72 23.17
CA TYR A 15 -8.66 -13.57 22.29
C TYR A 15 -7.76 -13.61 21.06
N LYS A 16 -8.10 -12.81 20.04
CA LYS A 16 -7.40 -12.73 18.74
C LYS A 16 -7.10 -11.29 18.38
N CYS A 17 -5.88 -11.00 17.93
CA CYS A 17 -5.48 -9.66 17.49
C CYS A 17 -6.14 -9.30 16.14
N PRO A 18 -6.76 -8.12 15.98
CA PRO A 18 -7.38 -7.72 14.70
C PRO A 18 -6.37 -7.30 13.62
N LYS A 19 -5.11 -7.03 13.97
CA LYS A 19 -4.08 -6.56 13.02
C LYS A 19 -3.34 -7.70 12.32
N CYS A 20 -3.01 -8.76 13.04
CA CYS A 20 -2.21 -9.88 12.54
C CYS A 20 -2.76 -11.26 12.92
N PHE A 21 -3.95 -11.31 13.54
CA PHE A 21 -4.66 -12.56 13.83
C PHE A 21 -3.99 -13.52 14.84
N VAL A 22 -2.92 -13.09 15.51
CA VAL A 22 -2.26 -13.81 16.61
C VAL A 22 -3.21 -14.04 17.78
N ARG A 23 -3.26 -15.26 18.30
CA ARG A 23 -4.10 -15.64 19.44
C ARG A 23 -3.38 -15.45 20.77
N TYR A 24 -4.05 -14.85 21.74
CA TYR A 24 -3.47 -14.50 23.03
C TYR A 24 -4.37 -14.84 24.21
N CYS A 25 -3.80 -15.08 25.40
CA CYS A 25 -4.57 -15.45 26.60
C CYS A 25 -5.13 -14.24 27.37
N SER A 26 -4.40 -13.12 27.40
CA SER A 26 -4.69 -11.96 28.27
C SER A 26 -4.20 -10.63 27.69
N VAL A 27 -4.72 -9.51 28.21
CA VAL A 27 -4.31 -8.13 27.82
C VAL A 27 -2.80 -7.89 28.00
N LYS A 28 -2.15 -8.58 28.97
CA LYS A 28 -0.68 -8.54 29.14
C LYS A 28 0.05 -9.01 27.87
N CYS A 29 -0.35 -10.16 27.32
CA CYS A 29 0.22 -10.68 26.07
C CYS A 29 -0.13 -9.77 24.89
N PHE A 30 -1.34 -9.21 24.84
CA PHE A 30 -1.71 -8.26 23.78
C PHE A 30 -0.76 -7.05 23.72
N LYS A 31 -0.43 -6.42 24.85
CA LYS A 31 0.49 -5.26 24.89
C LYS A 31 1.92 -5.63 24.45
N ASP A 32 2.43 -6.75 24.91
CA ASP A 32 3.77 -7.26 24.56
C ASP A 32 3.90 -7.49 23.04
N HIS A 33 2.84 -8.05 22.45
CA HIS A 33 2.71 -8.20 21.02
C HIS A 33 2.46 -6.89 20.28
N GLU A 34 1.73 -5.93 20.86
CA GLU A 34 1.46 -4.63 20.22
C GLU A 34 2.74 -3.81 20.00
N MET A 35 3.73 -3.97 20.88
CA MET A 35 5.05 -3.33 20.70
C MET A 35 5.79 -3.86 19.46
N ASN A 36 5.55 -5.12 19.06
CA ASN A 36 6.11 -5.69 17.84
C ASN A 36 5.45 -5.15 16.56
N HIS A 37 4.27 -4.50 16.64
CA HIS A 37 3.69 -3.78 15.50
C HIS A 37 4.33 -2.41 15.23
N LYS A 38 5.20 -1.92 16.13
CA LYS A 38 5.87 -0.62 16.00
C LYS A 38 7.26 -0.70 15.35
N SER A 39 7.71 -1.89 14.97
CA SER A 39 8.99 -2.10 14.30
C SER A 39 8.78 -3.07 13.15
N GLU A 40 8.61 -2.54 11.93
CA GLU A 40 8.94 -3.32 10.72
C GLU A 40 10.48 -3.46 10.63
N PRO A 41 11.06 -4.45 9.89
CA PRO A 41 10.41 -5.36 8.95
C PRO A 41 10.78 -6.87 9.14
N GLU A 42 10.19 -7.70 8.27
CA GLU A 42 10.63 -9.04 7.80
C GLU A 42 10.04 -10.32 8.47
N THR A 43 9.38 -11.10 7.60
CA THR A 43 8.74 -12.43 7.73
C THR A 43 9.73 -13.60 7.97
N PRO A 44 9.27 -14.81 8.41
CA PRO A 44 8.91 -15.88 7.46
C PRO A 44 7.71 -16.81 7.84
N ILE A 45 6.76 -16.95 6.90
CA ILE A 45 6.08 -18.15 6.34
C ILE A 45 5.69 -19.34 7.27
N ASN A 46 4.38 -19.69 7.30
CA ASN A 46 3.90 -21.08 7.11
C ASN A 46 2.42 -21.22 6.67
N ARG A 47 2.24 -21.52 5.37
CA ARG A 47 1.33 -22.47 4.69
C ARG A 47 -0.11 -22.74 5.19
N SER A 48 -1.08 -22.47 4.30
CA SER A 48 -1.91 -23.51 3.62
C SER A 48 -2.74 -22.88 2.46
N PRO A 49 -3.14 -23.66 1.43
CA PRO A 49 -3.36 -23.16 0.08
C PRO A 49 -4.82 -22.82 -0.19
N GLU A 50 -5.10 -21.55 -0.53
CA GLU A 50 -6.25 -21.20 -1.35
C GLU A 50 -5.78 -20.39 -2.54
N ILE A 51 -6.14 -20.90 -3.71
CA ILE A 51 -5.76 -20.42 -5.03
C ILE A 51 -6.54 -19.13 -5.30
N CYS A 52 -5.81 -18.02 -5.37
CA CYS A 52 -6.19 -16.85 -6.17
C CYS A 52 -4.92 -16.46 -6.94
N ASN A 53 -4.83 -16.90 -8.18
CA ASN A 53 -3.76 -16.47 -9.09
C ASN A 53 -4.05 -15.02 -9.50
N GLU A 54 -3.22 -14.05 -9.10
CA GLU A 54 -2.77 -12.91 -9.91
C GLU A 54 -1.64 -12.12 -9.18
N PRO A 55 -0.72 -11.47 -9.92
CA PRO A 55 0.67 -11.27 -9.48
C PRO A 55 0.87 -9.94 -8.74
N ILE A 56 1.08 -9.98 -7.42
CA ILE A 56 1.38 -8.76 -6.62
C ILE A 56 2.88 -8.50 -6.44
N ASN A 57 3.77 -9.38 -6.90
CA ASN A 57 5.22 -9.27 -6.61
C ASN A 57 6.14 -8.97 -7.80
N THR A 58 5.63 -8.63 -8.98
CA THR A 58 6.47 -8.35 -10.17
C THR A 58 6.69 -6.86 -10.45
N THR A 59 5.89 -5.96 -9.86
CA THR A 59 5.93 -4.52 -10.18
C THR A 59 6.83 -3.69 -9.27
N LYS A 60 7.08 -4.15 -8.03
CA LYS A 60 7.92 -3.44 -7.06
C LYS A 60 9.36 -3.32 -7.56
N ASP A 61 9.90 -4.42 -8.08
CA ASP A 61 11.26 -4.52 -8.63
C ASP A 61 11.51 -3.54 -9.80
N LYS A 62 10.49 -3.35 -10.67
CA LYS A 62 10.62 -2.53 -11.89
C LYS A 62 10.88 -1.05 -11.59
N TYR A 63 10.47 -0.53 -10.44
CA TYR A 63 10.51 0.90 -10.14
C TYR A 63 11.37 1.24 -8.92
N GLU A 64 12.12 0.29 -8.36
CA GLU A 64 12.98 0.53 -7.20
C GLU A 64 14.04 1.61 -7.47
N TYR A 65 14.58 1.67 -8.70
CA TYR A 65 15.55 2.70 -9.08
C TYR A 65 14.96 4.13 -9.03
N LEU A 66 13.66 4.29 -9.32
CA LEU A 66 12.99 5.58 -9.19
C LEU A 66 12.86 5.99 -7.72
N LEU A 67 12.62 5.02 -6.83
CA LEU A 67 12.51 5.27 -5.39
C LEU A 67 13.88 5.50 -4.73
N ALA A 68 14.97 5.04 -5.33
CA ALA A 68 16.34 5.32 -4.87
C ALA A 68 16.74 6.78 -5.12
N ASP A 69 16.23 7.39 -6.19
CA ASP A 69 16.53 8.79 -6.55
C ASP A 69 16.12 9.76 -5.43
N GLU A 70 17.02 10.69 -5.09
CA GLU A 70 16.78 11.67 -4.03
C GLU A 70 15.70 12.68 -4.41
N SER A 71 15.70 13.13 -5.67
CA SER A 71 14.74 14.12 -6.17
C SER A 71 13.31 13.56 -6.13
N VAL A 72 13.12 12.31 -6.54
CA VAL A 72 11.84 11.60 -6.46
C VAL A 72 11.37 11.54 -5.01
N ARG A 73 12.23 11.12 -4.08
CA ARG A 73 11.89 11.02 -2.64
C ARG A 73 11.55 12.38 -2.02
N LEU A 74 12.26 13.44 -2.42
CA LEU A 74 11.97 14.79 -1.94
C LEU A 74 10.62 15.29 -2.43
N ARG A 75 10.31 15.12 -3.72
CA ARG A 75 9.01 15.51 -4.31
C ARG A 75 7.85 14.75 -3.68
N LEU A 76 8.02 13.46 -3.40
CA LEU A 76 7.02 12.64 -2.71
C LEU A 76 6.68 13.12 -1.29
N LYS A 77 7.44 14.04 -0.67
CA LYS A 77 7.09 14.63 0.64
C LYS A 77 6.03 15.74 0.54
N SER A 78 5.77 16.27 -0.66
CA SER A 78 4.77 17.32 -0.84
C SER A 78 3.35 16.85 -0.51
N LYS A 79 2.61 17.65 0.25
CA LYS A 79 1.23 17.34 0.64
C LYS A 79 0.25 17.40 -0.52
N SER A 80 0.45 18.34 -1.45
CA SER A 80 -0.43 18.48 -2.60
C SER A 80 -0.20 17.32 -3.58
N LEU A 81 1.06 16.97 -3.86
CA LEU A 81 1.37 15.76 -4.65
C LEU A 81 0.84 14.48 -3.99
N GLN A 82 1.08 14.28 -2.69
CA GLN A 82 0.57 13.12 -1.94
C GLN A 82 -0.96 13.02 -2.01
N TYR A 83 -1.65 14.15 -1.90
CA TYR A 83 -3.10 14.18 -2.01
C TYR A 83 -3.58 13.71 -3.39
N HIS A 84 -3.01 14.26 -4.46
CA HIS A 84 -3.37 13.91 -5.83
C HIS A 84 -3.03 12.45 -6.18
N LEU A 85 -1.83 11.97 -5.82
CA LEU A 85 -1.46 10.56 -5.96
C LEU A 85 -2.38 9.66 -5.14
N GLY A 86 -2.74 10.06 -3.92
CA GLY A 86 -3.68 9.35 -3.08
C GLY A 86 -5.08 9.24 -3.71
N MET A 87 -5.55 10.28 -4.38
CA MET A 87 -6.82 10.24 -5.13
C MET A 87 -6.75 9.27 -6.30
N ILE A 88 -5.66 9.27 -7.06
CA ILE A 88 -5.43 8.33 -8.16
C ILE A 88 -5.41 6.89 -7.64
N LEU A 89 -4.72 6.63 -6.53
CA LEU A 89 -4.71 5.32 -5.88
C LEU A 89 -6.10 4.89 -5.41
N LYS A 90 -6.91 5.81 -4.88
CA LYS A 90 -8.30 5.51 -4.53
C LYS A 90 -9.12 5.15 -5.75
N ILE A 91 -8.99 5.88 -6.86
CA ILE A 91 -9.71 5.57 -8.10
C ILE A 91 -9.33 4.17 -8.61
N LEU A 92 -8.04 3.81 -8.56
CA LEU A 92 -7.57 2.50 -9.01
C LEU A 92 -8.08 1.33 -8.16
N ASN A 93 -8.14 1.51 -6.83
CA ASN A 93 -8.34 0.41 -5.89
C ASN A 93 -9.76 0.33 -5.31
N ASP A 94 -10.50 1.44 -5.25
CA ASP A 94 -11.82 1.52 -4.61
C ASP A 94 -12.95 1.38 -5.66
N ASP A 95 -13.56 0.20 -5.70
CA ASP A 95 -14.72 -0.10 -6.56
C ASP A 95 -15.98 0.68 -6.14
N LYS A 96 -16.12 1.04 -4.86
CA LYS A 96 -17.28 1.78 -4.36
C LYS A 96 -17.23 3.24 -4.77
N LEU A 97 -16.03 3.81 -4.77
CA LEU A 97 -15.81 5.20 -5.21
C LEU A 97 -16.11 5.38 -6.69
N THR A 98 -15.64 4.44 -7.52
CA THR A 98 -15.76 4.52 -8.99
C THR A 98 -17.05 3.90 -9.52
N LYS A 99 -17.70 3.03 -8.74
CA LYS A 99 -18.83 2.17 -9.16
C LYS A 99 -18.48 1.19 -10.27
N GLU A 100 -17.18 1.03 -10.57
CA GLU A 100 -16.67 0.15 -11.61
C GLU A 100 -16.05 -1.10 -10.98
N LYS A 101 -16.50 -2.28 -11.43
CA LYS A 101 -15.98 -3.56 -10.94
C LYS A 101 -14.69 -3.98 -11.65
N SER A 102 -14.49 -3.53 -12.90
CA SER A 102 -13.28 -3.84 -13.65
C SER A 102 -12.12 -2.94 -13.24
N TYR A 103 -10.94 -3.54 -13.06
CA TYR A 103 -9.71 -2.78 -12.87
C TYR A 103 -9.34 -1.95 -14.11
N GLU A 104 -9.59 -2.44 -15.31
CA GLU A 104 -9.28 -1.72 -16.55
C GLU A 104 -10.08 -0.43 -16.68
N GLN A 105 -11.37 -0.47 -16.35
CA GLN A 105 -12.23 0.73 -16.34
C GLN A 105 -11.78 1.73 -15.27
N ARG A 106 -11.42 1.25 -14.07
CA ARG A 106 -10.85 2.09 -13.00
C ARG A 106 -9.51 2.70 -13.40
N LYS A 107 -8.68 1.97 -14.13
CA LYS A 107 -7.41 2.46 -14.68
C LYS A 107 -7.66 3.57 -15.70
N GLU A 108 -8.66 3.44 -16.57
CA GLU A 108 -9.04 4.51 -17.50
C GLU A 108 -9.49 5.77 -16.75
N LEU A 109 -10.34 5.62 -15.73
CA LEU A 109 -10.76 6.74 -14.87
C LEU A 109 -9.57 7.41 -14.17
N ALA A 110 -8.61 6.62 -13.68
CA ALA A 110 -7.40 7.12 -13.03
C ALA A 110 -6.50 7.89 -14.01
N VAL A 111 -6.34 7.39 -15.24
CA VAL A 111 -5.59 8.07 -16.31
C VAL A 111 -6.27 9.38 -16.69
N ASN A 112 -7.59 9.39 -16.87
CA ASN A 112 -8.35 10.60 -17.17
C ASN A 112 -8.23 11.63 -16.05
N HIS A 113 -8.32 11.20 -14.79
CA HIS A 113 -8.11 12.09 -13.64
C HIS A 113 -6.70 12.65 -13.61
N PHE A 114 -5.68 11.83 -13.88
CA PHE A 114 -4.30 12.27 -13.93
C PHE A 114 -4.05 13.28 -15.07
N GLN A 115 -4.63 13.08 -16.25
CA GLN A 115 -4.54 14.04 -17.36
C GLN A 115 -5.10 15.41 -17.00
N ARG A 116 -6.19 15.46 -16.24
CA ARG A 116 -6.77 16.72 -15.75
C ARG A 116 -5.86 17.48 -14.77
N LEU A 117 -4.94 16.79 -14.11
CA LEU A 117 -3.94 17.37 -13.21
C LEU A 117 -2.68 17.85 -13.93
N ARG A 118 -2.47 17.44 -15.18
CA ARG A 118 -1.32 17.88 -15.99
C ARG A 118 -1.53 19.29 -16.54
N ILE A 119 -0.45 19.91 -17.02
CA ILE A 119 -0.54 21.20 -17.72
C ILE A 119 -1.55 21.10 -18.87
N GLY A 120 -2.50 22.04 -18.91
CA GLY A 120 -3.60 22.07 -19.88
C GLY A 120 -4.90 21.39 -19.40
N GLY A 121 -4.88 20.74 -18.25
CA GLY A 121 -6.08 20.20 -17.59
C GLY A 121 -6.84 21.26 -16.76
N ASP A 122 -8.10 20.96 -16.44
CA ASP A 122 -9.00 21.85 -15.70
C ASP A 122 -8.67 21.99 -14.20
N ILE A 123 -7.91 21.05 -13.66
CA ILE A 123 -7.41 21.05 -12.28
C ILE A 123 -5.89 20.92 -12.24
N ALA A 124 -5.21 21.51 -13.22
CA ALA A 124 -3.77 21.43 -13.38
C ALA A 124 -3.02 21.76 -12.07
N ASN A 125 -2.01 20.96 -11.75
CA ASN A 125 -1.19 21.12 -10.57
C ASN A 125 0.30 21.09 -10.99
N GLU A 126 1.01 22.16 -10.64
CA GLU A 126 2.43 22.34 -11.01
C GLU A 126 3.30 21.21 -10.45
N GLU A 127 3.10 20.82 -9.19
CA GLU A 127 3.88 19.75 -8.56
C GLU A 127 3.63 18.39 -9.21
N VAL A 128 2.40 18.14 -9.69
CA VAL A 128 2.07 16.93 -10.44
C VAL A 128 2.80 16.92 -11.79
N GLU A 129 2.84 18.04 -12.51
CA GLU A 129 3.56 18.09 -13.79
C GLU A 129 5.07 17.94 -13.60
N GLU A 130 5.67 18.68 -12.66
CA GLU A 130 7.11 18.58 -12.39
C GLU A 130 7.51 17.16 -11.97
N PHE A 131 6.70 16.52 -11.12
CA PHE A 131 6.91 15.13 -10.74
C PHE A 131 6.78 14.18 -11.94
N SER A 132 5.81 14.40 -12.82
CA SER A 132 5.61 13.59 -14.02
C SER A 132 6.79 13.69 -14.98
N GLN A 133 7.30 14.90 -15.21
CA GLN A 133 8.47 15.14 -16.06
C GLN A 133 9.73 14.52 -15.48
N LEU A 134 9.93 14.62 -14.15
CA LEU A 134 11.03 13.96 -13.46
C LEU A 134 11.00 12.43 -13.67
N LEU A 135 9.83 11.80 -13.47
CA LEU A 135 9.70 10.35 -13.68
C LEU A 135 9.96 9.96 -15.13
N LEU A 136 9.43 10.70 -16.11
CA LEU A 136 9.67 10.44 -17.53
C LEU A 136 11.16 10.58 -17.87
N SER A 137 11.83 11.58 -17.32
CA SER A 137 13.27 11.77 -17.54
C SER A 137 14.10 10.62 -16.95
N LEU A 138 13.68 10.03 -15.83
CA LEU A 138 14.38 8.88 -15.23
C LEU A 138 14.07 7.56 -15.94
N MET A 139 12.86 7.38 -16.47
CA MET A 139 12.46 6.16 -17.19
C MET A 139 13.03 6.08 -18.61
N ASN A 140 13.40 7.22 -19.21
CA ASN A 140 13.95 7.30 -20.57
C ASN A 140 15.50 7.38 -20.60
N GLN A 141 16.15 7.24 -19.45
CA GLN A 141 17.61 7.09 -19.32
C GLN A 141 18.00 5.61 -19.43
#